data_AF-A0A643FDW7-F1
#
_entry.id   AF-A0A643FDW7-F1
#
_cell.length_a   1.000
_cell.length_b   1.000
_cell.length_c   1.000
_cell.angle_alpha   90.00
_cell.angle_beta   90.00
_cell.angle_gamma   90.00
#
_symmetry.space_group_name_H-M   'P 1'
#
loop_
_entity.id
_entity.type
_entity.pdbx_description
1 polymer ?
#
loop_
_entity_poly.entity_id
_entity_poly.type
_entity_poly.pdbx_seq_one_letter_code
_entity_poly.pdbx_strand_id
1 'polypeptide(L)'
;MGAGALVRAASPGPAAADRTPALGRADDVVRLPACPGTPARLNPFASHHRGDPMKPHLRSPLMRAALLALASAAWLGGCAVEWQNREPARQLAKAAQPQGSVYGGWRVFQARCASCHGADAAGLAGAGPNLLERVATLGERRFVGLVLNRYDWGLPPQQADRSALVDEVVAGRQGLLTMPAWGGEPVVTAHIADLYAYLSARAEGTVGPGRPSTP
;
A
#
# COMPACT_ATOMS: atom_id res chain seq x y z
N MET A 1 -18.23 -20.72 -59.46
CA MET A 1 -17.31 -19.73 -58.84
C MET A 1 -17.54 -19.78 -57.34
N GLY A 2 -16.74 -20.57 -56.62
CA GLY A 2 -16.84 -20.72 -55.16
C GLY A 2 -15.44 -20.74 -54.59
N ALA A 3 -15.08 -19.73 -53.82
CA ALA A 3 -13.80 -19.63 -53.12
C ALA A 3 -14.06 -19.92 -51.64
N GLY A 4 -13.83 -21.16 -51.22
CA GLY A 4 -13.81 -21.55 -49.81
C GLY A 4 -12.46 -21.18 -49.21
N ALA A 5 -12.45 -20.19 -48.32
CA ALA A 5 -11.27 -19.84 -47.54
C ALA A 5 -11.09 -20.85 -46.39
N LEU A 6 -10.04 -21.67 -46.48
CA LEU A 6 -9.58 -22.57 -45.43
C LEU A 6 -9.07 -21.75 -44.23
N VAL A 7 -9.83 -21.74 -43.13
CA VAL A 7 -9.37 -21.25 -41.83
C VAL A 7 -8.41 -22.29 -41.25
N ARG A 8 -7.12 -21.95 -41.23
CA ARG A 8 -6.06 -22.76 -40.64
C ARG A 8 -6.13 -22.63 -39.11
N ALA A 9 -6.36 -23.76 -38.44
CA ALA A 9 -6.37 -23.88 -36.99
C ALA A 9 -5.03 -23.41 -36.38
N ALA A 10 -5.12 -22.54 -35.38
CA ALA A 10 -3.99 -22.16 -34.54
C ALA A 10 -3.82 -23.21 -33.43
N SER A 11 -2.65 -23.84 -33.39
CA SER A 11 -2.27 -24.80 -32.35
C SER A 11 -2.16 -24.11 -30.97
N PRO A 12 -2.58 -24.75 -29.86
CA PRO A 12 -2.39 -24.21 -28.54
C PRO A 12 -0.91 -24.26 -28.14
N GLY A 13 -0.35 -23.11 -27.76
CA GLY A 13 0.99 -22.99 -27.20
C GLY A 13 1.11 -23.66 -25.82
N PRO A 14 2.33 -24.02 -25.38
CA PRO A 14 2.55 -24.73 -24.14
C PRO A 14 2.12 -23.90 -22.93
N ALA A 15 1.39 -24.56 -22.02
CA ALA A 15 0.93 -24.02 -20.75
C ALA A 15 2.10 -23.45 -19.94
N ALA A 16 2.00 -22.16 -19.60
CA ALA A 16 2.91 -21.52 -18.66
C ALA A 16 2.74 -22.18 -17.29
N ALA A 17 3.82 -22.79 -16.82
CA ALA A 17 3.88 -23.42 -15.50
C ALA A 17 3.56 -22.41 -14.41
N ASP A 18 2.53 -22.75 -13.64
CA ASP A 18 2.10 -22.09 -12.42
C ASP A 18 3.27 -22.02 -11.42
N ARG A 19 3.74 -20.81 -11.15
CA ARG A 19 4.68 -20.52 -10.06
C ARG A 19 3.98 -19.62 -9.06
N THR A 20 3.05 -20.20 -8.31
CA THR A 20 2.61 -19.66 -7.03
C THR A 20 3.80 -19.58 -6.07
N PRO A 21 4.21 -18.41 -5.57
CA PRO A 21 5.07 -18.33 -4.41
C PRO A 21 4.27 -18.78 -3.18
N ALA A 22 4.79 -19.76 -2.46
CA ALA A 22 4.22 -20.23 -1.21
C ALA A 22 4.12 -19.07 -0.21
N LEU A 23 2.89 -18.72 0.17
CA LEU A 23 2.61 -17.80 1.27
C LEU A 23 3.03 -18.48 2.58
N GLY A 24 4.03 -17.92 3.27
CA GLY A 24 4.44 -18.35 4.60
C GLY A 24 3.29 -18.24 5.62
N ARG A 25 3.27 -19.16 6.58
CA ARG A 25 2.28 -19.20 7.68
C ARG A 25 2.34 -17.93 8.54
N ALA A 26 1.19 -17.54 9.07
CA ALA A 26 0.96 -16.33 9.87
C ALA A 26 1.58 -16.34 11.29
N ASP A 27 2.66 -17.10 11.51
CA ASP A 27 3.38 -17.13 12.80
C ASP A 27 4.77 -16.47 12.72
N ASP A 28 5.18 -15.96 11.56
CA ASP A 28 6.42 -15.21 11.38
C ASP A 28 6.26 -13.74 11.81
N VAL A 29 5.96 -13.52 13.09
CA VAL A 29 6.26 -12.24 13.74
C VAL A 29 7.78 -12.17 13.85
N VAL A 30 8.43 -11.62 12.82
CA VAL A 30 9.83 -11.22 12.91
C VAL A 30 9.92 -10.18 14.02
N ARG A 31 10.29 -10.65 15.21
CA ARG A 31 10.65 -9.80 16.34
C ARG A 31 11.90 -9.04 15.90
N LEU A 32 11.71 -7.78 15.49
CA LEU A 32 12.84 -6.91 15.17
C LEU A 32 13.79 -6.88 16.37
N PRO A 33 15.10 -7.05 16.16
CA PRO A 33 16.07 -6.88 17.24
C PRO A 33 15.97 -5.45 17.77
N ALA A 34 15.85 -5.32 19.09
CA ALA A 34 15.88 -4.03 19.76
C ALA A 34 17.18 -3.29 19.41
N CYS A 35 17.06 -2.01 19.06
CA CYS A 35 18.20 -1.16 18.76
C CYS A 35 19.15 -1.08 19.98
N PRO A 36 20.47 -1.33 19.82
CA PRO A 36 21.43 -1.06 20.87
C PRO A 36 21.62 0.46 20.96
N GLY A 37 20.83 1.11 21.82
CA GLY A 37 20.88 2.56 21.99
C GLY A 37 19.92 3.13 23.03
N THR A 38 19.00 2.34 23.60
CA THR A 38 18.19 2.80 24.73
C THR A 38 19.07 2.78 25.99
N PRO A 39 19.38 3.93 26.62
CA PRO A 39 20.09 3.89 27.89
C PRO A 39 19.19 3.21 28.92
N ALA A 40 19.62 2.06 29.42
CA ALA A 40 19.02 1.43 30.58
C ALA A 40 19.07 2.46 31.73
N ARG A 41 17.90 2.81 32.30
CA ARG A 41 17.83 3.58 33.54
C ARG A 41 18.56 2.78 34.63
N LEU A 42 19.68 3.30 35.11
CA LEU A 42 20.43 2.72 36.21
C LEU A 42 19.64 2.90 37.52
N ASN A 43 19.48 1.79 38.24
CA ASN A 43 18.86 1.71 39.56
C ASN A 43 19.87 2.25 40.62
N PRO A 44 19.49 3.19 41.51
CA PRO A 44 20.47 3.89 42.38
C PRO A 44 20.82 3.17 43.69
N PHE A 45 20.56 1.86 43.83
CA PHE A 45 20.87 1.12 45.05
C PHE A 45 21.63 -0.18 44.73
N ALA A 46 22.96 -0.11 44.77
CA ALA A 46 23.81 -1.29 44.89
C ALA A 46 25.00 -0.94 45.80
N SER A 47 25.00 -1.60 46.95
CA SER A 47 25.85 -1.36 48.11
C SER A 47 27.34 -1.64 47.87
N HIS A 48 28.16 -0.89 48.59
CA HIS A 48 29.61 -1.02 48.69
C HIS A 48 30.06 -2.44 49.07
N HIS A 49 30.84 -3.08 48.18
CA HIS A 49 31.79 -4.11 48.58
C HIS A 49 33.22 -3.54 48.54
N ARG A 50 33.90 -3.69 49.67
CA ARG A 50 35.26 -3.25 49.98
C ARG A 50 36.25 -4.12 49.21
N GLY A 51 37.12 -3.50 48.40
CA GLY A 51 37.99 -4.17 47.45
C GLY A 51 39.29 -4.73 48.03
N ASP A 52 39.77 -5.80 47.40
CA ASP A 52 41.15 -6.25 47.47
C ASP A 52 42.01 -5.47 46.45
N PRO A 53 43.30 -5.19 46.72
CA PRO A 53 44.16 -4.46 45.79
C PRO A 53 44.55 -5.34 44.59
N MET A 54 43.81 -5.20 43.48
CA MET A 54 44.19 -5.72 42.16
C MET A 54 45.47 -5.03 41.66
N LYS A 55 46.49 -5.82 41.34
CA LYS A 55 47.72 -5.39 40.67
C LYS A 55 47.39 -4.81 39.28
N PRO A 56 48.07 -3.73 38.84
CA PRO A 56 47.82 -3.14 37.53
C PRO A 56 48.32 -4.08 36.45
N HIS A 57 47.43 -4.89 35.87
CA HIS A 57 47.69 -5.52 34.59
C HIS A 57 47.78 -4.41 33.55
N LEU A 58 49.01 -4.13 33.10
CA LEU A 58 49.34 -3.24 32.00
C LEU A 58 48.56 -3.73 30.76
N ARG A 59 47.39 -3.13 30.52
CA ARG A 59 46.51 -3.48 29.40
C ARG A 59 47.30 -3.28 28.11
N SER A 60 47.62 -4.37 27.42
CA SER A 60 48.48 -4.31 26.23
C SER A 60 47.88 -3.35 25.20
N PRO A 61 48.69 -2.49 24.55
CA PRO A 61 48.19 -1.54 23.55
C PRO A 61 47.50 -2.25 22.38
N LEU A 62 47.92 -3.49 22.10
CA LEU A 62 47.33 -4.37 21.09
C LEU A 62 45.87 -4.74 21.40
N MET A 63 45.52 -4.98 22.67
CA MET A 63 44.14 -5.36 23.04
C MET A 63 43.17 -4.18 22.94
N ARG A 64 43.65 -2.96 23.23
CA ARG A 64 42.88 -1.72 23.01
C ARG A 64 42.70 -1.43 21.53
N ALA A 65 43.74 -1.63 20.72
CA ALA A 65 43.65 -1.46 19.27
C ALA A 65 42.66 -2.46 18.64
N ALA A 66 42.68 -3.72 19.09
CA ALA A 66 41.74 -4.73 18.62
C ALA A 66 40.28 -4.40 18.98
N LEU A 67 40.02 -3.92 20.20
CA LEU A 67 38.66 -3.51 20.62
C LEU A 67 38.16 -2.28 19.85
N LEU A 68 39.04 -1.29 19.58
CA LEU A 68 38.70 -0.12 18.77
C LEU A 68 38.43 -0.50 17.31
N ALA A 69 39.20 -1.43 16.74
CA ALA A 69 39.00 -1.92 15.37
C ALA A 69 37.70 -2.72 15.20
N LEU A 70 37.32 -3.53 16.19
CA LEU A 70 36.04 -4.24 16.18
C LEU A 70 34.86 -3.29 16.36
N ALA A 71 34.98 -2.30 17.23
CA ALA A 71 33.95 -1.28 17.42
C ALA A 71 33.73 -0.43 16.16
N SER A 72 34.81 -0.02 15.46
CA SER A 72 34.70 0.74 14.22
C SER A 72 34.11 -0.08 13.07
N ALA A 73 34.43 -1.37 12.97
CA ALA A 73 33.82 -2.27 11.98
C ALA A 73 32.31 -2.46 12.20
N ALA A 74 31.87 -2.58 13.47
CA ALA A 74 30.44 -2.68 13.81
C ALA A 74 29.67 -1.38 13.48
N TRP A 75 30.28 -0.21 13.71
CA TRP A 75 29.70 1.08 13.34
C TRP A 75 29.54 1.26 11.82
N LEU A 76 30.55 0.85 11.04
CA LEU A 76 30.50 0.94 9.58
C LEU A 76 29.51 -0.06 8.96
N GLY A 77 29.33 -1.24 9.55
CA GLY A 77 28.39 -2.26 9.09
C GLY A 77 26.91 -1.85 9.20
N GLY A 78 26.55 -1.04 10.20
CA GLY A 78 25.17 -0.58 10.40
C GLY A 78 24.66 0.35 9.29
N CYS A 79 25.52 1.20 8.73
CA CYS A 79 25.15 2.11 7.65
C CYS A 79 24.88 1.39 6.32
N ALA A 80 25.55 0.26 6.05
CA ALA A 80 25.41 -0.47 4.80
C ALA A 80 24.07 -1.22 4.70
N VAL A 81 23.61 -1.83 5.80
CA VAL A 81 22.35 -2.60 5.84
C VAL A 81 21.12 -1.70 5.69
N GLU A 82 21.11 -0.52 6.29
CA GLU A 82 19.98 0.41 6.14
C GLU A 82 19.95 1.07 4.75
N TRP A 83 21.11 1.27 4.12
CA TRP A 83 21.20 1.81 2.75
C TRP A 83 20.75 0.79 1.70
N GLN A 84 21.20 -0.47 1.81
CA GLN A 84 20.83 -1.54 0.88
C GLN A 84 19.34 -1.87 0.89
N ASN A 85 18.63 -1.66 2.01
CA ASN A 85 17.17 -1.85 2.06
C ASN A 85 16.38 -0.65 1.52
N ARG A 86 16.95 0.57 1.53
CA ARG A 86 16.26 1.79 1.04
C ARG A 86 16.15 1.84 -0.48
N GLU A 87 17.18 1.40 -1.19
CA GLU A 87 17.18 1.41 -2.66
C GLU A 87 16.10 0.50 -3.30
N PRO A 88 15.99 -0.79 -2.94
CA PRO A 88 14.89 -1.64 -3.41
C PRO A 88 13.53 -1.14 -2.91
N ALA A 89 13.42 -0.62 -1.68
CA ALA A 89 12.18 -0.02 -1.19
C ALA A 89 11.75 1.21 -2.02
N ARG A 90 12.69 2.07 -2.43
CA ARG A 90 12.43 3.22 -3.32
C ARG A 90 12.06 2.79 -4.73
N GLN A 91 12.72 1.76 -5.26
CA GLN A 91 12.38 1.22 -6.58
C GLN A 91 10.97 0.63 -6.59
N LEU A 92 10.60 -0.11 -5.55
CA LEU A 92 9.24 -0.61 -5.35
C LEU A 92 8.22 0.53 -5.17
N ALA A 93 8.55 1.57 -4.40
CA ALA A 93 7.68 2.74 -4.23
C ALA A 93 7.48 3.52 -5.54
N LYS A 94 8.52 3.66 -6.36
CA LYS A 94 8.42 4.26 -7.70
C LYS A 94 7.63 3.39 -8.65
N ALA A 95 7.81 2.07 -8.61
CA ALA A 95 7.03 1.13 -9.42
C ALA A 95 5.55 1.08 -9.00
N ALA A 96 5.25 1.40 -7.74
CA ALA A 96 3.91 1.53 -7.19
C ALA A 96 3.27 2.92 -7.43
N GLN A 97 3.99 3.86 -8.05
CA GLN A 97 3.39 5.13 -8.47
C GLN A 97 2.27 4.86 -9.49
N PRO A 98 1.14 5.58 -9.40
CA PRO A 98 0.08 5.49 -10.39
C PRO A 98 0.61 5.80 -11.78
N GLN A 99 0.27 4.97 -12.77
CA GLN A 99 0.72 5.16 -14.16
C GLN A 99 -0.10 6.23 -14.93
N GLY A 100 -1.13 6.81 -14.30
CA GLY A 100 -2.08 7.73 -14.93
C GLY A 100 -1.72 9.21 -14.85
N SER A 101 -2.35 10.02 -15.70
CA SER A 101 -2.27 11.48 -15.70
C SER A 101 -3.15 12.08 -14.60
N VAL A 102 -2.54 12.85 -13.70
CA VAL A 102 -3.27 13.65 -12.69
C VAL A 102 -4.29 14.59 -13.34
N TYR A 103 -3.90 15.27 -14.42
CA TYR A 103 -4.81 16.20 -15.12
C TYR A 103 -5.93 15.45 -15.86
N GLY A 104 -5.61 14.33 -16.50
CA GLY A 104 -6.61 13.44 -17.12
C GLY A 104 -7.65 12.97 -16.09
N GLY A 105 -7.17 12.55 -14.93
CA GLY A 105 -7.99 12.06 -13.83
C GLY A 105 -8.91 13.13 -13.27
N TRP A 106 -8.37 14.33 -13.03
CA TRP A 106 -9.16 15.48 -12.59
C TRP A 106 -10.32 15.78 -13.55
N ARG A 107 -10.07 15.80 -14.87
CA ARG A 107 -11.13 16.09 -15.86
C ARG A 107 -12.29 15.09 -15.77
N VAL A 108 -11.98 13.80 -15.70
CA VAL A 108 -13.00 12.75 -15.63
C VAL A 108 -13.70 12.79 -14.27
N PHE A 109 -12.95 13.03 -13.19
CA PHE A 109 -13.50 13.17 -11.84
C PHE A 109 -14.53 14.30 -11.76
N GLN A 110 -14.19 15.49 -12.29
CA GLN A 110 -15.15 16.61 -12.34
C GLN A 110 -16.41 16.26 -13.14
N ALA A 111 -16.26 15.53 -14.24
CA ALA A 111 -17.36 15.20 -15.13
C ALA A 111 -18.29 14.09 -14.59
N ARG A 112 -17.77 13.14 -13.81
CA ARG A 112 -18.48 11.90 -13.47
C ARG A 112 -18.65 11.65 -11.97
N CYS A 113 -17.80 12.21 -11.12
CA CYS A 113 -17.70 11.82 -9.71
C CYS A 113 -17.98 12.97 -8.73
N ALA A 114 -17.62 14.19 -9.12
CA ALA A 114 -17.66 15.37 -8.25
C ALA A 114 -19.07 15.75 -7.77
N SER A 115 -20.13 15.36 -8.48
CA SER A 115 -21.51 15.65 -8.07
C SER A 115 -21.89 15.00 -6.73
N CYS A 116 -21.29 13.86 -6.39
CA CYS A 116 -21.56 13.13 -5.15
C CYS A 116 -20.38 13.17 -4.18
N HIS A 117 -19.14 13.24 -4.68
CA HIS A 117 -17.93 13.22 -3.86
C HIS A 117 -17.29 14.60 -3.66
N GLY A 118 -17.87 15.64 -4.24
CA GLY A 118 -17.43 17.02 -4.12
C GLY A 118 -16.39 17.34 -5.18
N ALA A 119 -16.31 18.62 -5.56
CA ALA A 119 -15.31 19.10 -6.52
C ALA A 119 -13.86 18.80 -6.06
N ASP A 120 -13.68 18.60 -4.76
CA ASP A 120 -12.40 18.33 -4.14
C ASP A 120 -12.23 16.90 -3.62
N ALA A 121 -13.15 15.99 -4.00
CA ALA A 121 -13.17 14.60 -3.54
C ALA A 121 -13.26 14.43 -2.01
N ALA A 122 -13.55 15.50 -1.28
CA ALA A 122 -13.68 15.55 0.18
C ALA A 122 -15.04 15.04 0.70
N GLY A 123 -15.94 14.65 -0.19
CA GLY A 123 -17.27 14.16 0.11
C GLY A 123 -18.33 15.26 0.19
N LEU A 124 -19.59 14.85 0.14
CA LEU A 124 -20.76 15.66 0.52
C LEU A 124 -21.65 14.84 1.45
N ALA A 125 -22.07 15.46 2.55
CA ALA A 125 -23.02 14.86 3.47
C ALA A 125 -24.30 14.42 2.74
N GLY A 126 -24.68 13.15 2.90
CA GLY A 126 -25.87 12.58 2.27
C GLY A 126 -25.73 12.19 0.79
N ALA A 127 -24.63 12.52 0.11
CA ALA A 127 -24.45 12.17 -1.30
C ALA A 127 -23.27 11.23 -1.59
N GLY A 128 -22.12 11.45 -0.94
CA GLY A 128 -20.96 10.60 -1.18
C GLY A 128 -19.85 10.82 -0.16
N PRO A 129 -19.14 9.76 0.25
CA PRO A 129 -18.07 9.85 1.24
C PRO A 129 -16.86 10.62 0.72
N ASN A 130 -16.02 11.06 1.66
CA ASN A 130 -14.68 11.54 1.39
C ASN A 130 -13.85 10.42 0.72
N LEU A 131 -13.42 10.66 -0.51
CA LEU A 131 -12.60 9.71 -1.26
C LEU A 131 -11.13 9.79 -0.87
N LEU A 132 -10.66 10.93 -0.35
CA LEU A 132 -9.26 11.09 0.03
C LEU A 132 -8.88 10.15 1.17
N GLU A 133 -9.75 10.03 2.18
CA GLU A 133 -9.57 9.09 3.30
C GLU A 133 -9.60 7.63 2.84
N ARG A 134 -10.48 7.31 1.88
CA ARG A 134 -10.61 5.95 1.35
C ARG A 134 -9.40 5.57 0.50
N VAL A 135 -9.05 6.42 -0.46
CA VAL A 135 -7.96 6.16 -1.41
C VAL A 135 -6.60 6.10 -0.73
N ALA A 136 -6.40 6.86 0.35
CA ALA A 136 -5.17 6.79 1.16
C ALA A 136 -4.82 5.37 1.65
N THR A 137 -5.82 4.49 1.79
CA THR A 137 -5.64 3.10 2.23
C THR A 137 -5.97 2.07 1.15
N LEU A 138 -6.46 2.52 -0.01
CA LEU A 138 -6.97 1.68 -1.08
C LEU A 138 -5.93 1.57 -2.19
N GLY A 139 -5.33 0.40 -2.36
CA GLY A 139 -4.47 0.15 -3.52
C GLY A 139 -5.23 0.19 -4.85
N GLU A 140 -4.52 0.55 -5.93
CA GLU A 140 -5.05 0.73 -7.29
C GLU A 140 -5.99 -0.38 -7.76
N ARG A 141 -5.58 -1.65 -7.65
CA ARG A 141 -6.39 -2.80 -8.08
C ARG A 141 -7.75 -2.85 -7.39
N ARG A 142 -7.80 -2.50 -6.09
CA ARG A 142 -9.05 -2.50 -5.32
C ARG A 142 -9.91 -1.30 -5.67
N PHE A 143 -9.30 -0.15 -5.94
CA PHE A 143 -9.98 1.03 -6.48
C PHE A 143 -10.67 0.72 -7.81
N VAL A 144 -9.93 0.15 -8.77
CA VAL A 144 -10.46 -0.24 -10.09
C VAL A 144 -11.65 -1.18 -9.95
N GLY A 145 -11.54 -2.21 -9.11
CA GLY A 145 -12.64 -3.16 -8.87
C GLY A 145 -13.89 -2.50 -8.27
N LEU A 146 -13.71 -1.54 -7.36
CA LEU A 146 -14.79 -0.76 -6.76
C LEU A 146 -15.48 0.16 -7.76
N VAL A 147 -14.73 0.83 -8.64
CA VAL A 147 -15.29 1.80 -9.57
C VAL A 147 -15.96 1.10 -10.76
N LEU A 148 -15.30 0.12 -11.36
CA LEU A 148 -15.80 -0.52 -12.58
C LEU A 148 -16.94 -1.50 -12.29
N ASN A 149 -16.76 -2.34 -11.27
CA ASN A 149 -17.70 -3.43 -11.01
C ASN A 149 -18.62 -3.13 -9.84
N ARG A 150 -18.36 -2.05 -9.09
CA ARG A 150 -19.09 -1.68 -7.87
C ARG A 150 -19.23 -2.84 -6.88
N TYR A 151 -18.33 -3.83 -6.91
CA TYR A 151 -18.63 -5.18 -6.43
C TYR A 151 -20.00 -5.66 -6.94
N ASP A 152 -19.97 -6.57 -7.91
CA ASP A 152 -21.14 -7.35 -8.31
C ASP A 152 -21.96 -7.73 -7.06
N TRP A 153 -23.23 -7.38 -7.09
CA TRP A 153 -24.09 -7.17 -5.94
C TRP A 153 -24.04 -8.34 -4.93
N GLY A 154 -23.45 -8.10 -3.75
CA GLY A 154 -23.81 -8.75 -2.48
C GLY A 154 -23.65 -10.27 -2.35
N LEU A 155 -22.44 -10.84 -2.53
CA LEU A 155 -22.14 -12.20 -2.02
C LEU A 155 -20.87 -12.20 -1.16
N PRO A 156 -20.96 -12.46 0.17
CA PRO A 156 -19.78 -12.78 0.96
C PRO A 156 -19.22 -14.15 0.52
N PRO A 157 -17.88 -14.37 0.55
CA PRO A 157 -17.30 -15.70 0.44
C PRO A 157 -17.46 -16.45 1.77
N GLN A 158 -18.69 -16.56 2.26
CA GLN A 158 -19.14 -17.47 3.30
C GLN A 158 -20.62 -17.17 3.58
N GLN A 159 -21.43 -18.23 3.60
CA GLN A 159 -22.87 -18.22 3.84
C GLN A 159 -23.19 -17.60 5.22
N ALA A 160 -23.33 -16.28 5.27
CA ALA A 160 -24.01 -15.61 6.38
C ALA A 160 -25.49 -15.50 6.02
N ASP A 161 -26.33 -15.84 6.99
CA ASP A 161 -27.77 -16.09 6.91
C ASP A 161 -28.52 -15.16 5.94
N ARG A 162 -29.05 -15.78 4.88
CA ARG A 162 -29.70 -15.11 3.75
C ARG A 162 -31.00 -14.41 4.16
N SER A 163 -31.60 -14.78 5.30
CA SER A 163 -32.84 -14.18 5.80
C SER A 163 -32.61 -12.80 6.41
N ALA A 164 -31.61 -12.65 7.29
CA ALA A 164 -31.24 -11.37 7.89
C ALA A 164 -30.76 -10.33 6.87
N LEU A 165 -30.09 -10.77 5.79
CA LEU A 165 -29.69 -9.91 4.68
C LEU A 165 -30.87 -9.42 3.84
N VAL A 166 -31.93 -10.24 3.70
CA VAL A 166 -33.15 -9.86 2.97
C VAL A 166 -33.94 -8.84 3.79
N ASP A 167 -34.03 -9.01 5.11
CA ASP A 167 -34.75 -8.07 5.99
C ASP A 167 -34.10 -6.68 6.01
N GLU A 168 -32.77 -6.58 5.97
CA GLU A 168 -32.05 -5.29 5.89
C GLU A 168 -32.26 -4.58 4.54
N VAL A 169 -32.33 -5.34 3.43
CA VAL A 169 -32.60 -4.80 2.09
C VAL A 169 -34.06 -4.32 1.97
N VAL A 170 -35.00 -5.04 2.58
CA VAL A 170 -36.43 -4.68 2.65
C VAL A 170 -36.66 -3.53 3.64
N ALA A 171 -35.89 -3.45 4.72
CA ALA A 171 -35.94 -2.36 5.71
C ALA A 171 -35.49 -0.99 5.16
N GLY A 172 -35.11 -0.91 3.88
CA GLY A 172 -35.16 0.35 3.17
C GLY A 172 -34.18 1.39 3.71
N ARG A 173 -32.92 1.01 3.93
CA ARG A 173 -31.82 1.99 4.04
C ARG A 173 -31.55 2.78 2.75
N GLN A 174 -32.57 2.94 1.91
CA GLN A 174 -32.60 3.60 0.61
C GLN A 174 -32.47 5.14 0.70
N GLY A 175 -31.75 5.65 1.71
CA GLY A 175 -31.45 7.06 1.90
C GLY A 175 -30.02 7.46 1.50
N LEU A 176 -29.15 6.51 1.13
CA LEU A 176 -27.82 6.82 0.60
C LEU A 176 -27.83 6.69 -0.92
N LEU A 177 -27.55 7.81 -1.61
CA LEU A 177 -27.17 7.80 -3.02
C LEU A 177 -26.10 6.73 -3.23
N THR A 178 -26.46 5.72 -3.99
CA THR A 178 -25.65 4.53 -4.18
C THR A 178 -24.69 4.78 -5.33
N MET A 179 -23.37 4.71 -5.06
CA MET A 179 -22.34 4.90 -6.11
C MET A 179 -22.57 3.89 -7.24
N PRO A 180 -22.74 4.31 -8.51
CA PRO A 180 -23.01 3.40 -9.62
C PRO A 180 -21.78 2.58 -10.03
N ALA A 181 -21.99 1.50 -10.79
CA ALA A 181 -20.92 0.77 -11.47
C ALA A 181 -20.57 1.47 -12.78
N TRP A 182 -19.28 1.67 -13.05
CA TRP A 182 -18.81 2.44 -14.21
C TRP A 182 -18.17 1.58 -15.31
N GLY A 183 -18.20 0.25 -15.20
CA GLY A 183 -17.62 -0.65 -16.20
C GLY A 183 -18.24 -0.53 -17.60
N GLY A 184 -19.47 -0.02 -17.71
CA GLY A 184 -20.13 0.26 -18.98
C GLY A 184 -19.86 1.65 -19.56
N GLU A 185 -19.18 2.55 -18.83
CA GLU A 185 -18.90 3.92 -19.27
C GLU A 185 -17.49 4.00 -19.88
N PRO A 186 -17.35 4.22 -21.21
CA PRO A 186 -16.06 4.18 -21.88
C PRO A 186 -15.09 5.26 -21.38
N VAL A 187 -15.59 6.45 -21.07
CA VAL A 187 -14.76 7.57 -20.57
C VAL A 187 -14.14 7.20 -19.22
N VAL A 188 -14.90 6.58 -18.32
CA VAL A 188 -14.38 6.19 -17.00
C VAL A 188 -13.41 5.01 -17.13
N THR A 189 -13.74 4.02 -17.96
CA THR A 189 -12.91 2.84 -18.16
C THR A 189 -11.56 3.19 -18.79
N ALA A 190 -11.55 4.06 -19.81
CA ALA A 190 -10.33 4.51 -20.48
C ALA A 190 -9.41 5.33 -19.56
N HIS A 191 -9.98 6.03 -18.58
CA HIS A 191 -9.26 6.93 -17.67
C HIS A 191 -9.20 6.40 -16.23
N ILE A 192 -9.36 5.09 -16.02
CA ILE A 192 -9.43 4.55 -14.65
C ILE A 192 -8.10 4.71 -13.89
N ALA A 193 -6.97 4.53 -14.58
CA ALA A 193 -5.65 4.76 -14.02
C ALA A 193 -5.41 6.25 -13.74
N ASP A 194 -5.89 7.13 -14.61
CA ASP A 194 -5.81 8.59 -14.43
C ASP A 194 -6.62 9.03 -13.20
N LEU A 195 -7.83 8.49 -13.03
CA LEU A 195 -8.68 8.73 -11.86
C LEU A 195 -7.98 8.32 -10.55
N TYR A 196 -7.36 7.14 -10.53
CA TYR A 196 -6.59 6.69 -9.37
C TYR A 196 -5.40 7.63 -9.12
N ALA A 197 -4.65 8.00 -10.15
CA ALA A 197 -3.50 8.90 -10.05
C ALA A 197 -3.87 10.27 -9.47
N TYR A 198 -4.98 10.86 -9.92
CA TYR A 198 -5.48 12.11 -9.37
C TYR A 198 -5.89 11.98 -7.90
N LEU A 199 -6.69 10.96 -7.56
CA LEU A 199 -7.21 10.80 -6.20
C LEU A 199 -6.12 10.43 -5.19
N SER A 200 -5.14 9.61 -5.59
CA SER A 200 -3.99 9.28 -4.73
C SER A 200 -3.11 10.50 -4.51
N ALA A 201 -2.81 11.28 -5.55
CA ALA A 201 -2.03 12.51 -5.43
C ALA A 201 -2.73 13.54 -4.52
N ARG A 202 -4.07 13.63 -4.58
CA ARG A 202 -4.88 14.44 -3.67
C ARG A 202 -4.84 13.93 -2.23
N ALA A 203 -4.96 12.61 -2.03
CA ALA A 203 -4.93 11.98 -0.71
C ALA A 203 -3.54 12.13 -0.03
N GLU A 204 -2.48 12.08 -0.82
CA GLU A 204 -1.09 12.31 -0.39
C GLU A 204 -0.76 13.81 -0.17
N GLY A 205 -1.64 14.71 -0.63
CA GLY A 205 -1.43 16.16 -0.54
C GLY A 205 -0.40 16.71 -1.54
N THR A 206 0.02 15.92 -2.54
CA THR A 206 0.92 16.39 -3.61
C THR A 206 0.20 17.27 -4.62
N VAL A 207 -1.13 17.17 -4.70
CA VAL A 207 -2.01 18.04 -5.48
C VAL A 207 -3.03 18.69 -4.55
N GLY A 208 -3.20 20.01 -4.69
CA GLY A 208 -4.16 20.77 -3.89
C GLY A 208 -5.61 20.73 -4.41
N PRO A 209 -6.53 21.41 -3.72
CA PRO A 209 -7.88 21.69 -4.20
C PRO A 209 -7.94 22.37 -5.57
N GLY A 210 -9.06 22.18 -6.28
CA GLY A 210 -9.27 22.79 -7.58
C GLY A 210 -8.50 22.11 -8.73
N ARG A 211 -8.28 22.88 -9.81
CA ARG A 211 -7.69 22.38 -11.07
C ARG A 211 -6.18 22.18 -10.90
N PRO A 212 -5.64 20.96 -11.15
CA PRO A 212 -4.20 20.73 -11.16
C PRO A 212 -3.52 21.55 -12.26
N SER A 213 -2.34 22.09 -11.95
CA SER A 213 -1.43 22.57 -12.97
C SER A 213 -1.08 21.42 -13.91
N THR A 214 -1.25 21.61 -15.21
CA THR A 214 -0.68 20.68 -16.19
C THR A 214 0.84 20.63 -16.01
N PRO A 215 1.46 19.43 -16.10
CA PRO A 215 2.92 19.31 -16.16
C PRO A 215 3.52 20.16 -17.29
#